data_AF-F5B2S6-F1
#
_entry.id   AF-F5B2S6-F1
#
_cell.length_a   1.000
_cell.length_b   1.000
_cell.length_c   1.000
_cell.angle_alpha   90.00
_cell.angle_beta   90.00
_cell.angle_gamma   90.00
#
_symmetry.space_group_name_H-M   'P 1'
#
loop_
_entity.id
_entity.type
_entity.pdbx_description
1 polymer ?
#
loop_
_entity_poly.entity_id
_entity_poly.type
_entity_poly.pdbx_seq_one_letter_code
_entity_poly.pdbx_strand_id
1 'polypeptide(L)'
;FPRYQIGESILPSVLPVLDLLGAREKIEKAGFVRKEGAYFEWGPENWDLDFDHLTGANRHSYQVIRSQFDHILLEHARELGVRVHEGTKVTDLVFDGERPVAAYWAASDDRTRTGRIDFDFLVDASGRAGLIATKYLKNRHYQEAFKNIAVWSYWRGAKQLDRGPKGAIAVCSVPYGWFWSIPL
;
A
#
# COMPACT_ATOMS: atom_id res chain seq x y z
N PHE A 1 8.11 -12.21 1.53
CA PHE A 1 8.56 -10.95 0.92
C PHE A 1 9.90 -11.19 0.26
N PRO A 2 10.27 -10.38 -0.74
CA PRO A 2 9.41 -9.39 -1.42
C PRO A 2 8.21 -10.06 -2.11
N ARG A 3 7.13 -9.31 -2.35
CA ARG A 3 5.98 -9.79 -3.14
C ARG A 3 5.39 -8.65 -3.97
N TYR A 4 4.80 -8.99 -5.11
CA TYR A 4 4.10 -8.02 -5.93
C TYR A 4 2.86 -7.43 -5.22
N GLN A 5 2.59 -6.15 -5.44
CA GLN A 5 1.39 -5.45 -4.98
C GLN A 5 1.22 -4.14 -5.78
N ILE A 6 0.00 -3.82 -6.21
CA ILE A 6 -0.31 -2.53 -6.85
C ILE A 6 -0.51 -1.42 -5.80
N GLY A 7 -0.26 -0.17 -6.20
CA GLY A 7 -0.45 1.03 -5.39
C GLY A 7 0.87 1.70 -5.07
N GLU A 8 1.50 2.28 -6.09
CA GLU A 8 2.89 2.73 -6.06
C GLU A 8 3.05 4.23 -5.82
N SER A 9 2.01 5.03 -6.02
CA SER A 9 2.08 6.49 -5.83
C SER A 9 1.71 6.88 -4.41
N ILE A 10 2.69 7.34 -3.63
CA ILE A 10 2.49 7.70 -2.22
C ILE A 10 2.25 9.20 -2.08
N LEU A 11 1.60 9.61 -0.99
CA LEU A 11 1.35 11.01 -0.64
C LEU A 11 2.33 11.51 0.45
N PRO A 12 2.55 12.84 0.55
CA PRO A 12 3.45 13.40 1.56
C PRO A 12 3.06 13.08 3.01
N SER A 13 1.78 12.75 3.26
CA SER A 13 1.29 12.33 4.58
C SER A 13 1.95 11.06 5.11
N VAL A 14 2.61 10.26 4.26
CA VAL A 14 3.39 9.10 4.71
C VAL A 14 4.65 9.52 5.45
N LEU A 15 5.25 10.66 5.11
CA LEU A 15 6.55 11.08 5.64
C LEU A 15 6.57 11.21 7.17
N PRO A 16 5.61 11.91 7.82
CA PRO A 16 5.59 11.96 9.28
C PRO A 16 5.30 10.58 9.92
N VAL A 17 4.62 9.68 9.21
CA VAL A 17 4.44 8.29 9.69
C VAL A 17 5.77 7.53 9.61
N LEU A 18 6.54 7.69 8.54
CA LEU A 18 7.87 7.08 8.42
C LEU A 18 8.86 7.66 9.45
N ASP A 19 8.75 8.94 9.78
CA ASP A 19 9.50 9.57 10.86
C ASP A 19 9.16 8.95 12.20
N LEU A 20 7.86 8.84 12.52
CA LEU A 20 7.38 8.21 13.75
C LEU A 20 7.83 6.75 13.88
N LEU A 21 7.86 6.01 12.77
CA LEU A 21 8.30 4.63 12.73
C LEU A 21 9.83 4.48 12.80
N GLY A 22 10.61 5.54 12.55
CA GLY A 22 12.07 5.46 12.41
C GLY A 22 12.53 4.85 11.08
N ALA A 23 11.65 4.78 10.07
CA ALA A 23 11.90 4.12 8.79
C ALA A 23 12.30 5.08 7.66
N ARG A 24 12.19 6.40 7.86
CA ARG A 24 12.34 7.41 6.79
C ARG A 24 13.67 7.33 6.06
N GLU A 25 14.78 7.26 6.81
CA GLU A 25 16.12 7.20 6.23
C GLU A 25 16.30 5.95 5.33
N LYS A 26 15.73 4.81 5.71
CA LYS A 26 15.80 3.58 4.90
C LYS A 26 15.03 3.71 3.59
N ILE A 27 13.86 4.34 3.63
CA ILE A 27 13.06 4.62 2.43
C ILE A 27 13.77 5.62 1.52
N GLU A 28 14.40 6.66 2.08
CA GLU A 28 15.19 7.62 1.31
C GLU A 28 16.40 6.96 0.63
N LYS A 29 17.12 6.09 1.35
CA LYS A 29 18.25 5.32 0.80
C LYS A 29 17.85 4.31 -0.26
N ALA A 30 16.59 3.86 -0.29
CA ALA A 30 16.10 2.94 -1.32
C ALA A 30 16.08 3.55 -2.72
N GLY A 31 16.18 4.88 -2.85
CA GLY A 31 16.35 5.55 -4.14
C GLY A 31 15.08 5.56 -5.02
N PHE A 32 13.90 5.44 -4.40
CA PHE A 32 12.63 5.58 -5.11
C PHE A 32 12.51 6.95 -5.80
N VAL A 33 11.76 7.00 -6.90
CA VAL A 33 11.52 8.26 -7.63
C VAL A 33 10.86 9.26 -6.68
N ARG A 34 11.54 10.39 -6.46
CA ARG A 34 10.99 11.52 -5.71
C ARG A 34 9.82 12.11 -6.49
N LYS A 35 8.67 12.21 -5.83
CA LYS A 35 7.42 12.74 -6.35
C LYS A 35 7.17 14.12 -5.76
N GLU A 36 7.14 15.14 -6.61
CA GLU A 36 6.90 16.53 -6.19
C GLU A 36 5.44 16.96 -6.44
N GLY A 37 4.60 16.08 -6.96
CA GLY A 37 3.19 16.38 -7.15
C GLY A 37 2.42 15.34 -7.95
N ALA A 38 1.34 15.79 -8.59
CA ALA A 38 0.55 15.02 -9.55
C ALA A 38 0.09 15.93 -10.71
N TYR A 39 -0.06 15.35 -11.89
CA TYR A 39 -0.63 16.00 -13.07
C TYR A 39 -1.98 15.37 -13.39
N PHE A 40 -2.96 16.21 -13.72
CA PHE A 40 -4.30 15.79 -14.10
C PHE A 40 -4.69 16.33 -15.47
N GLU A 41 -5.26 15.47 -16.30
CA GLU A 41 -6.05 15.85 -17.47
C GLU A 41 -7.45 15.27 -17.28
N TRP A 42 -8.46 16.10 -17.12
CA TRP A 42 -9.82 15.65 -16.82
C TRP A 42 -10.86 16.41 -17.64
N GLY A 43 -11.46 15.70 -18.61
CA GLY A 43 -12.30 16.32 -19.62
C GLY A 43 -11.54 17.42 -20.36
N PRO A 44 -12.05 18.66 -20.41
CA PRO A 44 -11.36 19.79 -21.07
C PRO A 44 -10.31 20.47 -20.18
N GLU A 45 -10.18 20.10 -18.91
CA GLU A 45 -9.35 20.78 -17.93
C GLU A 45 -8.04 20.05 -17.67
N ASN A 46 -6.96 20.80 -17.47
CA ASN A 46 -5.67 20.27 -17.06
C ASN A 46 -5.15 21.08 -15.87
N TRP A 47 -4.61 20.42 -14.86
CA TRP A 47 -4.03 21.09 -13.70
C TRP A 47 -2.96 20.27 -13.01
N ASP A 48 -2.14 20.97 -12.23
CA ASP A 48 -1.11 20.41 -11.39
C ASP A 48 -1.55 20.43 -9.93
N LEU A 49 -1.26 19.35 -9.21
CA LEU A 49 -1.18 19.34 -7.76
C LEU A 49 0.29 19.42 -7.37
N ASP A 50 0.76 20.64 -7.14
CA ASP A 50 2.14 20.91 -6.71
C ASP A 50 2.25 20.79 -5.18
N PHE A 51 3.17 19.93 -4.72
CA PHE A 51 3.39 19.75 -3.28
C PHE A 51 4.15 20.90 -2.64
N ASP A 52 4.76 21.81 -3.41
CA ASP A 52 5.35 23.03 -2.86
C ASP A 52 4.31 23.99 -2.26
N HIS A 53 3.04 23.87 -2.69
CA HIS A 53 1.92 24.63 -2.14
C HIS A 53 1.35 24.01 -0.85
N LEU A 54 1.80 22.83 -0.44
CA LEU A 54 1.37 22.22 0.82
C LEU A 54 1.99 22.96 2.02
N THR A 55 1.21 23.08 3.09
CA THR A 55 1.70 23.62 4.35
C THR A 55 2.56 22.59 5.10
N GLY A 56 3.62 23.06 5.77
CA GLY A 56 4.55 22.21 6.52
C GLY A 56 5.86 21.90 5.77
N ALA A 57 6.69 21.06 6.40
CA ALA A 57 8.05 20.76 5.94
C ALA A 57 8.13 19.69 4.83
N ASN A 58 7.06 18.91 4.65
CA ASN A 58 7.06 17.74 3.77
C ASN A 58 6.44 18.10 2.42
N ARG A 59 7.29 18.54 1.47
CA ARG A 59 6.89 18.99 0.13
C ARG A 59 7.18 17.97 -0.97
N HIS A 60 7.23 16.69 -0.61
CA HIS A 60 7.44 15.60 -1.56
C HIS A 60 6.87 14.28 -1.04
N SER A 61 6.89 13.28 -1.91
CA SER A 61 6.70 11.88 -1.55
C SER A 61 7.52 10.99 -2.50
N TYR A 62 7.12 9.73 -2.65
CA TYR A 62 7.81 8.75 -3.48
C TYR A 62 6.82 8.01 -4.40
N GLN A 63 7.30 7.68 -5.60
CA GLN A 63 6.74 6.59 -6.40
C GLN A 63 7.55 5.34 -6.05
N VAL A 64 6.92 4.33 -5.48
CA VAL A 64 7.61 3.20 -4.86
C VAL A 64 7.37 1.90 -5.60
N ILE A 65 8.40 1.06 -5.70
CA ILE A 65 8.20 -0.34 -6.05
C ILE A 65 7.70 -1.06 -4.80
N ARG A 66 6.42 -1.41 -4.75
CA ARG A 66 5.76 -1.92 -3.54
C ARG A 66 6.40 -3.19 -2.96
N SER A 67 6.96 -4.04 -3.80
CA SER A 67 7.66 -5.24 -3.34
C SER A 67 8.89 -4.91 -2.49
N GLN A 68 9.56 -3.79 -2.78
CA GLN A 68 10.73 -3.29 -2.04
C GLN A 68 10.28 -2.43 -0.85
N PHE A 69 9.35 -1.49 -1.06
CA PHE A 69 8.85 -0.59 -0.01
C PHE A 69 8.27 -1.37 1.17
N ASP A 70 7.37 -2.31 0.90
CA ASP A 70 6.73 -3.12 1.95
C ASP A 70 7.76 -4.03 2.64
N HIS A 71 8.76 -4.54 1.91
CA HIS A 71 9.80 -5.39 2.48
C HIS A 71 10.72 -4.61 3.42
N ILE A 72 11.13 -3.39 3.04
CA ILE A 72 11.93 -2.50 3.90
C ILE A 72 11.18 -2.23 5.20
N LEU A 73 9.89 -1.92 5.14
CA LEU A 73 9.08 -1.68 6.35
C LEU A 73 8.93 -2.94 7.21
N LEU A 74 8.76 -4.11 6.60
CA LEU A 74 8.64 -5.37 7.33
C LEU A 74 9.94 -5.76 8.02
N GLU A 75 11.08 -5.65 7.34
CA GLU A 75 12.38 -5.93 7.93
C GLU A 75 12.75 -4.88 8.99
N HIS A 76 12.39 -3.62 8.79
CA HIS A 76 12.55 -2.62 9.83
C HIS A 76 11.74 -2.97 11.10
N ALA A 77 10.51 -3.45 10.97
CA ALA A 77 9.76 -3.94 12.12
C ALA A 77 10.46 -5.14 12.80
N ARG A 78 11.02 -6.06 12.01
CA ARG A 78 11.81 -7.20 12.54
C ARG A 78 13.02 -6.74 13.34
N GLU A 79 13.76 -5.76 12.84
CA GLU A 79 14.92 -5.17 13.53
C GLU A 79 14.53 -4.48 14.85
N LEU A 80 13.32 -3.93 14.93
CA LEU A 80 12.76 -3.36 16.16
C LEU A 80 12.20 -4.43 17.14
N GLY A 81 12.38 -5.72 16.83
CA GLY A 81 12.01 -6.84 17.70
C GLY A 81 10.64 -7.45 17.42
N VAL A 82 9.97 -7.04 16.33
CA VAL A 82 8.69 -7.67 15.94
C VAL A 82 8.95 -9.09 15.43
N ARG A 83 8.22 -10.07 15.98
CA ARG A 83 8.21 -11.44 15.48
C ARG A 83 7.41 -11.52 14.17
N VAL A 84 8.11 -11.54 13.05
CA VAL A 84 7.52 -11.64 11.72
C VAL A 84 7.60 -13.08 11.21
N HIS A 85 6.43 -13.68 10.95
CA HIS A 85 6.27 -15.02 10.40
C HIS A 85 5.79 -14.94 8.94
N GLU A 86 6.74 -14.99 8.01
CA GLU A 86 6.43 -15.04 6.58
C GLU A 86 6.02 -16.45 6.15
N GLY A 87 5.38 -16.57 4.98
CA GLY A 87 4.86 -17.85 4.50
C GLY A 87 3.80 -18.46 5.43
N THR A 88 3.28 -17.71 6.39
CA THR A 88 2.35 -18.19 7.41
C THR A 88 1.01 -17.50 7.22
N LYS A 89 -0.03 -18.28 6.91
CA LYS A 89 -1.38 -17.77 6.64
C LYS A 89 -2.29 -18.08 7.81
N VAL A 90 -2.88 -17.05 8.40
CA VAL A 90 -4.01 -17.21 9.33
C VAL A 90 -5.21 -17.80 8.57
N THR A 91 -5.75 -18.91 9.06
CA THR A 91 -6.90 -19.59 8.45
C THR A 91 -8.18 -19.30 9.21
N ASP A 92 -8.12 -19.30 10.54
CA ASP A 92 -9.26 -19.20 11.42
C ASP A 92 -8.91 -18.44 12.70
N LEU A 93 -9.87 -17.73 13.25
CA LEU A 93 -9.82 -17.08 14.56
C LEU A 93 -10.66 -17.87 15.55
N VAL A 94 -10.20 -17.91 16.79
CA VAL A 94 -10.90 -18.47 17.95
C VAL A 94 -11.39 -17.33 18.80
N PHE A 95 -12.65 -17.43 19.25
CA PHE A 95 -13.31 -16.39 20.02
C PHE A 95 -13.70 -16.89 21.41
N ASP A 96 -13.64 -15.98 22.36
CA ASP A 96 -14.26 -16.07 23.68
C ASP A 96 -15.39 -15.03 23.72
N GLY A 97 -16.64 -15.50 23.61
CA GLY A 97 -17.77 -14.63 23.27
C GLY A 97 -17.53 -13.91 21.94
N GLU A 98 -17.51 -12.58 21.98
CA GLU A 98 -17.25 -11.73 20.80
C GLU A 98 -15.76 -11.34 20.65
N ARG A 99 -14.90 -11.69 21.61
CA ARG A 99 -13.48 -11.30 21.61
C ARG A 99 -12.63 -12.35 20.90
N PRO A 100 -11.82 -12.00 19.88
CA PRO A 100 -10.85 -12.93 19.32
C PRO A 100 -9.69 -13.13 20.31
N VAL A 101 -9.32 -14.38 20.56
CA VAL A 101 -8.31 -14.76 21.57
C VAL A 101 -7.16 -15.59 21.01
N ALA A 102 -7.34 -16.18 19.83
CA ALA A 102 -6.29 -16.93 19.15
C ALA A 102 -6.56 -17.03 17.65
N ALA A 103 -5.54 -17.47 16.91
CA ALA A 103 -5.63 -17.78 15.49
C ALA A 103 -5.00 -19.14 15.19
N TYR A 104 -5.66 -19.92 14.33
CA TYR A 104 -5.03 -21.02 13.63
C TYR A 104 -4.32 -20.51 12.37
N TRP A 105 -3.17 -21.10 12.08
CA TRP A 105 -2.38 -20.78 10.91
C TRP A 105 -1.90 -22.04 10.19
N ALA A 106 -1.59 -21.90 8.91
CA ALA A 106 -0.95 -22.92 8.08
C ALA A 106 0.23 -22.31 7.31
N ALA A 107 1.29 -23.10 7.11
CA ALA A 107 2.39 -22.70 6.24
C ALA A 107 1.93 -22.74 4.76
N SER A 108 2.47 -21.82 3.97
CA SER A 108 2.04 -21.58 2.59
C SER A 108 2.67 -22.56 1.58
N ASP A 109 3.85 -23.07 1.91
CA ASP A 109 4.62 -24.07 1.16
C ASP A 109 4.22 -25.51 1.50
N ASP A 110 3.74 -25.77 2.73
CA ASP A 110 3.21 -27.05 3.16
C ASP A 110 2.02 -26.85 4.11
N ARG A 111 0.82 -27.12 3.59
CA ARG A 111 -0.44 -26.93 4.33
C ARG A 111 -0.66 -27.94 5.45
N THR A 112 0.16 -28.98 5.56
CA THR A 112 0.13 -29.92 6.69
C THR A 112 0.77 -29.32 7.94
N ARG A 113 1.70 -28.36 7.76
CA ARG A 113 2.30 -27.61 8.86
C ARG A 113 1.34 -26.52 9.31
N THR A 114 0.71 -26.75 10.45
CA THR A 114 -0.28 -25.87 11.05
C THR A 114 0.06 -25.59 12.51
N GLY A 115 -0.58 -24.58 13.08
CA GLY A 115 -0.44 -24.28 14.49
C GLY A 115 -1.49 -23.31 14.99
N ARG A 116 -1.37 -22.97 16.27
CA ARG A 116 -2.20 -21.99 16.97
C ARG A 116 -1.31 -20.93 17.59
N ILE A 117 -1.78 -19.69 17.62
CA ILE A 117 -1.18 -18.60 18.38
C ILE A 117 -2.26 -17.87 19.17
N ASP A 118 -2.04 -17.72 20.47
CA ASP A 118 -2.92 -16.98 21.39
C ASP A 118 -2.46 -15.50 21.48
N PHE A 119 -3.42 -14.59 21.68
CA PHE A 119 -3.18 -13.15 21.75
C PHE A 119 -4.30 -12.41 22.50
N ASP A 120 -3.98 -11.21 22.97
CA ASP A 120 -4.96 -10.33 23.64
C ASP A 120 -5.69 -9.41 22.67
N PHE A 121 -4.99 -8.96 21.62
CA PHE A 121 -5.47 -8.03 20.62
C PHE A 121 -5.18 -8.53 19.22
N LEU A 122 -6.10 -8.23 18.31
CA LEU A 122 -5.98 -8.56 16.88
C LEU A 122 -6.13 -7.29 16.05
N VAL A 123 -5.16 -7.07 15.15
CA VAL A 123 -5.24 -6.06 14.10
C VAL A 123 -5.31 -6.78 12.75
N ASP A 124 -6.44 -6.67 12.05
CA ASP A 124 -6.59 -7.24 10.71
C ASP A 124 -6.02 -6.31 9.65
N ALA A 125 -4.76 -6.57 9.28
CA ALA A 125 -4.06 -5.91 8.19
C ALA A 125 -4.02 -6.76 6.88
N SER A 126 -4.97 -7.68 6.69
CA SER A 126 -5.00 -8.58 5.51
C SER A 126 -5.42 -7.90 4.19
N GLY A 127 -5.55 -6.58 4.18
CA GLY A 127 -5.87 -5.78 3.00
C GLY A 127 -7.22 -6.15 2.40
N ARG A 128 -7.27 -6.31 1.07
CA ARG A 128 -8.54 -6.60 0.36
C ARG A 128 -9.20 -7.89 0.82
N ALA A 129 -8.46 -8.87 1.34
CA ALA A 129 -9.06 -10.08 1.89
C ALA A 129 -9.97 -9.77 3.09
N GLY A 130 -9.52 -8.88 3.99
CA GLY A 130 -10.26 -8.45 5.18
C GLY A 130 -10.87 -9.61 5.94
N LEU A 131 -10.03 -10.47 6.51
CA LEU A 131 -10.40 -11.70 7.22
C LEU A 131 -11.57 -11.48 8.19
N ILE A 132 -11.48 -10.49 9.07
CA ILE A 132 -12.52 -10.18 10.07
C ILE A 132 -13.80 -9.71 9.38
N ALA A 133 -13.69 -8.71 8.52
CA ALA A 133 -14.84 -8.06 7.87
C ALA A 133 -15.63 -9.00 6.95
N THR A 134 -14.96 -9.99 6.33
CA THR A 134 -15.58 -10.90 5.37
C THR A 134 -16.05 -12.21 6.00
N LYS A 135 -15.21 -12.86 6.82
CA LYS A 135 -15.50 -14.20 7.35
C LYS A 135 -16.34 -14.16 8.62
N TYR A 136 -16.09 -13.19 9.49
CA TYR A 136 -16.67 -13.16 10.84
C TYR A 136 -17.78 -12.12 10.96
N LEU A 137 -17.47 -10.83 10.75
CA LEU A 137 -18.44 -9.74 10.92
C LEU A 137 -19.42 -9.62 9.75
N LYS A 138 -19.02 -10.06 8.55
CA LYS A 138 -19.80 -9.98 7.31
C LYS A 138 -20.36 -8.56 7.04
N ASN A 139 -19.60 -7.53 7.41
CA ASN A 139 -20.01 -6.14 7.40
C ASN A 139 -19.29 -5.31 6.32
N ARG A 140 -18.79 -5.98 5.27
CA ARG A 140 -18.24 -5.29 4.11
C ARG A 140 -19.36 -4.77 3.23
N HIS A 141 -19.36 -3.47 2.99
CA HIS A 141 -20.29 -2.80 2.08
C HIS A 141 -19.55 -2.23 0.87
N TYR A 142 -20.07 -2.49 -0.33
CA TYR A 142 -19.53 -1.93 -1.57
C TYR A 142 -20.26 -0.63 -1.91
N GLN A 143 -19.50 0.37 -2.37
CA GLN A 143 -20.07 1.61 -2.87
C GLN A 143 -20.54 1.41 -4.31
N GLU A 144 -21.82 1.68 -4.58
CA GLU A 144 -22.41 1.54 -5.92
C GLU A 144 -21.72 2.41 -6.97
N ALA A 145 -21.30 3.62 -6.58
CA ALA A 145 -20.63 4.57 -7.46
C ALA A 145 -19.20 4.17 -7.87
N PHE A 146 -18.53 3.29 -7.10
CA PHE A 146 -17.10 2.99 -7.26
C PHE A 146 -16.83 1.52 -7.56
N LYS A 147 -17.66 0.91 -8.41
CA LYS A 147 -17.48 -0.47 -8.91
C LYS A 147 -16.53 -0.52 -10.11
N ASN A 148 -15.36 0.08 -9.94
CA ASN A 148 -14.36 0.20 -11.00
C ASN A 148 -13.55 -1.10 -11.13
N ILE A 149 -13.13 -1.40 -12.36
CA ILE A 149 -12.16 -2.46 -12.68
C ILE A 149 -10.89 -1.78 -13.17
N ALA A 150 -9.74 -2.22 -12.66
CA ALA A 150 -8.45 -1.74 -13.11
C ALA A 150 -7.72 -2.83 -13.91
N VAL A 151 -7.12 -2.44 -15.03
CA VAL A 151 -6.18 -3.24 -15.82
C VAL A 151 -4.92 -2.41 -15.98
N TRP A 152 -3.76 -3.01 -15.74
CA TRP A 152 -2.49 -2.29 -15.72
C TRP A 152 -1.35 -3.19 -16.21
N SER A 153 -0.24 -2.56 -16.59
CA SER A 153 1.01 -3.24 -16.97
C SER A 153 2.19 -2.32 -16.65
N TYR A 154 3.39 -2.76 -17.01
CA TYR A 154 4.64 -2.01 -16.83
C TYR A 154 5.34 -1.83 -18.17
N TRP A 155 5.90 -0.65 -18.39
CA TRP A 155 6.63 -0.30 -19.61
C TRP A 155 8.04 0.17 -19.24
N ARG A 156 9.03 -0.22 -20.05
CA ARG A 156 10.43 0.21 -19.91
C ARG A 156 10.75 1.21 -21.01
N GLY A 157 11.44 2.29 -20.66
CA GLY A 157 11.83 3.33 -21.63
C GLY A 157 10.67 4.17 -22.13
N ALA A 158 9.53 4.16 -21.42
CA ALA A 158 8.45 5.10 -21.69
C ALA A 158 8.95 6.53 -21.48
N LYS A 159 8.57 7.44 -22.38
CA LYS A 159 8.90 8.86 -22.23
C LYS A 159 8.26 9.38 -20.94
N GLN A 160 9.03 10.11 -20.13
CA GLN A 160 8.47 10.81 -18.99
C GLN A 160 7.50 11.90 -19.46
N LEU A 161 6.51 12.19 -18.62
CA LEU A 161 5.61 13.30 -18.85
C LEU A 161 6.43 14.61 -18.93
N ASP A 162 6.19 15.41 -19.96
CA ASP A 162 6.82 16.74 -20.15
C ASP A 162 5.99 17.87 -19.55
N ARG A 163 5.10 17.52 -18.61
CA ARG A 163 4.16 18.38 -17.91
C ARG A 163 4.11 18.01 -16.43
N GLY A 164 3.65 18.96 -15.62
CA GLY A 164 3.48 18.81 -14.18
C GLY A 164 4.79 18.73 -13.38
N PRO A 165 4.68 18.60 -12.04
CA PRO A 165 5.84 18.56 -11.15
C PRO A 165 6.75 17.35 -11.40
N LYS A 166 8.01 17.43 -10.97
CA LYS A 166 8.99 16.36 -11.19
C LYS A 166 8.55 15.05 -10.52
N GLY A 167 8.66 13.95 -11.26
CA GLY A 167 8.27 12.62 -10.77
C GLY A 167 6.77 12.47 -10.50
N ALA A 168 5.95 13.39 -11.01
CA ALA A 168 4.50 13.34 -10.85
C ALA A 168 3.91 12.04 -11.42
N ILE A 169 2.83 11.61 -10.79
CA ILE A 169 1.86 10.70 -11.42
C ILE A 169 1.05 11.52 -12.43
N ALA A 170 0.80 10.97 -13.62
CA ALA A 170 -0.20 11.50 -14.54
C ALA A 170 -1.52 10.76 -14.30
N VAL A 171 -2.63 11.48 -14.20
CA VAL A 171 -3.98 10.94 -14.06
C VAL A 171 -4.86 11.57 -15.15
N CYS A 172 -5.21 10.79 -16.16
CA CYS A 172 -5.84 11.30 -17.37
C CYS A 172 -7.18 10.60 -17.61
N SER A 173 -8.26 11.37 -17.70
CA SER A 173 -9.59 10.86 -18.04
C SER A 173 -9.68 10.41 -19.49
N VAL A 174 -10.48 9.38 -19.74
CA VAL A 174 -10.86 8.88 -21.07
C VAL A 174 -12.37 8.65 -21.08
N PRO A 175 -13.04 8.49 -22.24
CA PRO A 175 -14.50 8.45 -22.31
C PRO A 175 -15.19 7.46 -21.35
N TYR A 176 -14.53 6.37 -20.98
CA TYR A 176 -15.07 5.32 -20.11
C TYR A 176 -14.23 5.06 -18.85
N GLY A 177 -13.45 6.04 -18.40
CA GLY A 177 -12.66 5.90 -17.18
C GLY A 177 -11.49 6.88 -17.13
N TRP A 178 -10.35 6.39 -16.66
CA TRP A 178 -9.11 7.14 -16.59
C TRP A 178 -7.94 6.17 -16.54
N PHE A 179 -6.75 6.65 -16.88
CA PHE A 179 -5.51 5.89 -16.70
C PHE A 179 -4.55 6.65 -15.80
N TRP A 180 -3.64 5.91 -15.18
CA TRP A 180 -2.47 6.50 -14.51
C TRP A 180 -1.19 6.17 -15.24
N SER A 181 -0.23 7.08 -15.15
CA SER A 181 1.18 6.83 -15.49
C SER A 181 2.04 7.21 -14.29
N ILE A 182 2.77 6.23 -13.74
CA ILE A 182 3.63 6.40 -12.58
C ILE A 182 5.07 6.07 -12.98
N PRO A 183 6.02 7.02 -12.89
CA PRO A 183 7.43 6.72 -13.10
C PRO A 183 7.99 5.96 -11.88
N LEU A 184 8.61 4.79 -12.10
CA LEU A 184 9.21 3.93 -11.06
C LEU A 184 10.72 3.81 -11.21
#